data_AF-A0A662RIA4-F1
#
_entry.id   AF-A0A662RIA4-F1
#
_cell.length_a   1.000
_cell.length_b   1.000
_cell.length_c   1.000
_cell.angle_alpha   90.00
_cell.angle_beta   90.00
_cell.angle_gamma   90.00
#
_symmetry.space_group_name_H-M   'P 1'
#
loop_
_entity.id
_entity.type
_entity.pdbx_description
1 polymer ?
#
loop_
_entity_poly.entity_id
_entity_poly.type
_entity_poly.pdbx_seq_one_letter_code
_entity_poly.pdbx_strand_id
1 'polypeptide(L)'
;MAVAKRLTLGSGDPKRLFVGGLHGDEWMHTSELLESLDAPTTGTLVIIPKLTDRAYVSTLDARYYEGYGRDLVAAIEEIKPAIYLELHSYRDFYGLTDSRRIDKKGVPAYVELEDRVLVGSISPILRRRCFSVRDFCVSFEIPAEGGKSRKLAKELLDFTKDCVSAARFVDFMLSQYPEQGMRAIETYKRFYRI
;
A
#
# COMPACT_ATOMS: atom_id res chain seq x y z
N MET A 1 3.00 -0.24 -25.48
CA MET A 1 2.17 -0.47 -24.29
C MET A 1 1.81 0.90 -23.73
N ALA A 2 0.54 1.16 -23.43
CA ALA A 2 0.15 2.44 -22.84
C ALA A 2 0.69 2.50 -21.41
N VAL A 3 1.42 3.56 -21.08
CA VAL A 3 1.91 3.82 -19.72
C VAL A 3 0.70 4.07 -18.82
N ALA A 4 0.70 3.49 -17.61
CA ALA A 4 -0.37 3.73 -16.64
C ALA A 4 -0.56 5.23 -16.40
N LYS A 5 -1.82 5.68 -16.38
CA LYS A 5 -2.17 7.08 -16.08
C LYS A 5 -1.55 7.47 -14.73
N ARG A 6 -0.86 8.61 -14.68
CA ARG A 6 -0.27 9.18 -13.47
C ARG A 6 -0.90 10.54 -13.19
N LEU A 7 -1.22 10.79 -11.93
CA LEU A 7 -1.63 12.10 -11.43
C LEU A 7 -0.55 12.60 -10.48
N THR A 8 -0.11 13.84 -10.62
CA THR A 8 0.86 14.47 -9.72
C THR A 8 0.22 15.70 -9.10
N LEU A 9 0.17 15.72 -7.77
CA LEU A 9 -0.45 16.78 -6.98
C LEU A 9 0.58 17.37 -6.00
N GLY A 10 0.55 18.69 -5.82
CA GLY A 10 1.53 19.40 -5.00
C GLY A 10 2.92 19.45 -5.63
N SER A 11 3.91 19.87 -4.84
CA SER A 11 5.32 19.95 -5.27
C SER A 11 6.27 19.96 -4.08
N GLY A 12 7.52 19.56 -4.31
CA GLY A 12 8.57 19.49 -3.29
C GLY A 12 8.55 18.19 -2.49
N ASP A 13 9.29 18.18 -1.38
CA ASP A 13 9.46 17.02 -0.51
C ASP A 13 8.52 17.05 0.71
N PRO A 14 8.15 15.87 1.26
CA PRO A 14 8.52 14.55 0.75
C PRO A 14 7.69 14.16 -0.47
N LYS A 15 8.28 13.35 -1.35
CA LYS A 15 7.55 12.68 -2.43
C LYS A 15 6.86 11.44 -1.91
N ARG A 16 5.60 11.26 -2.32
CA ARG A 16 4.76 10.10 -2.00
C ARG A 16 4.28 9.46 -3.27
N LEU A 17 4.18 8.14 -3.29
CA LEU A 17 3.63 7.39 -4.42
C LEU A 17 2.54 6.45 -3.91
N PHE A 18 1.30 6.70 -4.32
CA PHE A 18 0.15 5.86 -4.01
C PHE A 18 -0.25 5.07 -5.27
N VAL A 19 -0.42 3.76 -5.12
CA VAL A 19 -0.67 2.85 -6.25
C VAL A 19 -1.87 1.97 -5.96
N GLY A 20 -2.76 1.85 -6.94
CA GLY A 20 -3.88 0.90 -6.95
C GLY A 20 -3.92 0.10 -8.24
N GLY A 21 -4.83 -0.88 -8.29
CA GLY A 21 -5.00 -1.71 -9.49
C GLY A 21 -3.75 -2.51 -9.83
N LEU A 22 -3.05 -3.03 -8.81
CA LEU A 22 -1.86 -3.84 -8.98
C LEU A 22 -2.19 -5.23 -9.54
N HIS A 23 -3.44 -5.68 -9.40
CA HIS A 23 -3.88 -6.98 -9.92
C HIS A 23 -5.28 -6.92 -10.54
N GLY A 24 -5.45 -7.60 -11.68
CA GLY A 24 -6.76 -7.97 -12.21
C GLY A 24 -7.79 -6.84 -12.23
N ASP A 25 -8.89 -7.05 -11.53
CA ASP A 25 -10.02 -6.14 -11.42
C ASP A 25 -10.02 -5.28 -10.14
N GLU A 26 -8.98 -5.34 -9.32
CA GLU A 26 -8.91 -4.58 -8.05
C GLU A 26 -9.11 -3.07 -8.25
N TRP A 27 -8.68 -2.55 -9.41
CA TRP A 27 -8.83 -1.15 -9.79
C TRP A 27 -10.29 -0.68 -9.78
N MET A 28 -11.26 -1.58 -9.98
CA MET A 28 -12.70 -1.27 -9.93
C MET A 28 -13.15 -0.83 -8.53
N HIS A 29 -12.41 -1.21 -7.49
CA HIS A 29 -12.71 -0.90 -6.10
C HIS A 29 -11.81 0.20 -5.53
N THR A 30 -10.60 0.37 -6.09
CA THR A 30 -9.56 1.24 -5.54
C THR A 30 -9.37 2.56 -6.28
N SER A 31 -9.59 2.61 -7.61
CA SER A 31 -9.19 3.76 -8.44
C SER A 31 -9.89 5.05 -8.00
N GLU A 32 -11.21 5.00 -7.78
CA GLU A 32 -12.00 6.16 -7.38
C GLU A 32 -11.55 6.75 -6.03
N LEU A 33 -11.13 5.92 -5.08
CA LEU A 33 -10.61 6.37 -3.78
C LEU A 33 -9.29 7.14 -3.94
N LEU A 34 -8.44 6.68 -4.86
CA LEU A 34 -7.16 7.32 -5.14
C LEU A 34 -7.33 8.60 -5.97
N GLU A 35 -8.20 8.57 -6.99
CA GLU A 35 -8.43 9.72 -7.87
C GLU A 35 -9.21 10.86 -7.17
N SER A 36 -9.92 10.57 -6.08
CA SER A 36 -10.61 11.58 -5.26
C SER A 36 -9.72 12.25 -4.20
N LEU A 37 -8.41 11.95 -4.17
CA LEU A 37 -7.48 12.63 -3.28
C LEU A 37 -7.13 14.01 -3.81
N ASP A 38 -7.17 14.99 -2.91
CA ASP A 38 -6.62 16.32 -3.16
C ASP A 38 -5.11 16.37 -2.94
N ALA A 39 -4.49 17.51 -3.29
CA ALA A 39 -3.09 17.73 -3.03
C ALA A 39 -2.73 17.57 -1.54
N PRO A 40 -1.53 17.06 -1.22
CA PRO A 40 -1.05 17.06 0.16
C PRO A 40 -0.77 18.50 0.60
N THR A 41 -0.89 18.73 1.91
CA THR A 41 -0.56 20.02 2.56
C THR A 41 0.91 20.39 2.36
N THR A 42 1.79 19.40 2.23
CA THR A 42 3.23 19.60 2.01
C THR A 42 3.81 18.48 1.15
N GLY A 43 4.63 18.87 0.17
CA GLY A 43 5.35 17.94 -0.69
C GLY A 43 4.56 17.52 -1.92
N THR A 44 4.95 16.39 -2.50
CA THR A 44 4.38 15.86 -3.75
C THR A 44 3.66 14.55 -3.48
N LEU A 45 2.46 14.39 -4.06
CA LEU A 45 1.75 13.11 -4.15
C LEU A 45 1.64 12.70 -5.61
N VAL A 46 2.24 11.57 -5.95
CA VAL A 46 2.05 10.90 -7.25
C VAL A 46 1.10 9.74 -7.06
N ILE A 47 0.13 9.59 -7.95
CA ILE A 47 -0.92 8.58 -7.89
C ILE A 47 -0.94 7.78 -9.19
N ILE A 48 -0.89 6.45 -9.06
CA ILE A 48 -1.16 5.50 -10.13
C ILE A 48 -2.45 4.75 -9.73
N PRO A 49 -3.63 5.20 -10.17
CA PRO A 49 -4.90 4.61 -9.69
C PRO A 49 -5.13 3.20 -10.22
N LYS A 50 -4.56 2.90 -11.40
CA LYS A 50 -4.62 1.61 -12.08
C LYS A 50 -3.28 1.31 -12.73
N LEU A 51 -2.53 0.37 -12.18
CA LEU A 51 -1.30 -0.13 -12.81
C LEU A 51 -1.61 -1.08 -13.97
N THR A 52 -2.59 -1.97 -13.79
CA THR A 52 -2.95 -2.96 -14.81
C THR A 52 -4.43 -3.36 -14.76
N ASP A 53 -4.91 -3.94 -15.85
CA ASP A 53 -6.14 -4.77 -15.94
C ASP A 53 -5.85 -6.19 -16.42
N ARG A 54 -4.57 -6.60 -16.43
CA ARG A 54 -4.16 -7.94 -16.83
C ARG A 54 -4.53 -8.97 -15.77
N ALA A 55 -4.53 -10.24 -16.19
CA ALA A 55 -4.75 -11.37 -15.30
C ALA A 55 -3.88 -11.29 -14.03
N TYR A 56 -4.46 -11.70 -12.91
CA TYR A 56 -3.82 -11.68 -11.60
C TYR A 56 -2.50 -12.46 -11.61
N VAL A 57 -1.42 -11.79 -11.22
CA VAL A 57 -0.15 -12.40 -10.84
C VAL A 57 0.16 -11.88 -9.44
N SER A 58 0.52 -12.75 -8.50
CA SER A 58 0.82 -12.32 -7.13
C SER A 58 2.09 -11.46 -7.10
N THR A 59 2.09 -10.38 -6.33
CA THR A 59 3.30 -9.59 -6.03
C THR A 59 4.36 -10.38 -5.24
N LEU A 60 4.04 -11.57 -4.73
CA LEU A 60 5.01 -12.50 -4.13
C LEU A 60 5.70 -13.40 -5.18
N ASP A 61 5.30 -13.31 -6.45
CA ASP A 61 5.95 -13.99 -7.56
C ASP A 61 6.87 -13.02 -8.30
N ALA A 62 8.15 -13.39 -8.46
CA ALA A 62 9.14 -12.54 -9.13
C ALA A 62 8.73 -12.17 -10.58
N ARG A 63 7.97 -13.04 -11.26
CA ARG A 63 7.46 -12.82 -12.63
C ARG A 63 6.54 -11.61 -12.72
N TYR A 64 5.91 -11.20 -11.62
CA TYR A 64 5.13 -9.97 -11.55
C TYR A 64 5.95 -8.76 -12.02
N TYR A 65 7.19 -8.66 -11.51
CA TYR A 65 8.09 -7.54 -11.78
C TYR A 65 8.85 -7.65 -13.11
N GLU A 66 8.76 -8.80 -13.77
CA GLU A 66 9.22 -9.00 -15.16
C GLU A 66 8.16 -8.58 -16.17
N GLY A 67 6.88 -8.73 -15.80
CA GLY A 67 5.72 -8.28 -16.56
C GLY A 67 5.36 -6.81 -16.27
N TYR A 68 4.08 -6.56 -16.01
CA TYR A 68 3.56 -5.20 -15.83
C TYR A 68 4.04 -4.53 -14.53
N GLY A 69 4.54 -5.28 -13.55
CA GLY A 69 5.21 -4.73 -12.37
C GLY A 69 6.52 -4.00 -12.70
N ARG A 70 7.07 -4.15 -13.91
CA ARG A 70 8.22 -3.36 -14.38
C ARG A 70 7.91 -1.86 -14.40
N ASP A 71 6.70 -1.48 -14.82
CA ASP A 71 6.31 -0.06 -14.89
C ASP A 71 6.19 0.57 -13.49
N LEU A 72 5.80 -0.24 -12.51
CA LEU A 72 5.79 0.14 -11.09
C LEU A 72 7.21 0.36 -10.57
N VAL A 73 8.13 -0.58 -10.84
CA VAL A 73 9.54 -0.45 -10.45
C VAL A 73 10.14 0.81 -11.07
N ALA A 74 9.92 1.04 -12.37
CA ALA A 74 10.39 2.25 -13.05
C ALA A 74 9.83 3.53 -12.42
N ALA A 75 8.54 3.55 -12.05
CA ALA A 75 7.94 4.69 -11.35
C ALA A 75 8.61 4.94 -9.99
N ILE A 76 8.87 3.90 -9.22
CA ILE A 76 9.52 4.01 -7.91
C ILE A 76 10.95 4.53 -8.06
N GLU A 77 11.72 4.02 -9.02
CA GLU A 77 13.11 4.44 -9.29
C GLU A 77 13.19 5.89 -9.80
N GLU A 78 12.22 6.32 -10.60
CA GLU A 78 12.09 7.69 -11.11
C GLU A 78 11.71 8.68 -10.00
N ILE A 79 10.68 8.35 -9.21
CA ILE A 79 10.10 9.26 -8.22
C ILE A 79 10.96 9.31 -6.95
N LYS A 80 11.52 8.16 -6.54
CA LYS A 80 12.19 7.93 -5.25
C LYS A 80 11.34 8.40 -4.07
N PRO A 81 10.15 7.82 -3.86
CA PRO A 81 9.22 8.28 -2.84
C PRO A 81 9.72 7.92 -1.44
N ALA A 82 9.66 8.87 -0.50
CA ALA A 82 9.92 8.60 0.92
C ALA A 82 8.77 7.83 1.59
N ILE A 83 7.56 7.93 1.01
CA ILE A 83 6.35 7.23 1.44
C ILE A 83 5.72 6.55 0.22
N TYR A 84 5.57 5.23 0.30
CA TYR A 84 4.95 4.42 -0.72
C TYR A 84 3.74 3.68 -0.14
N LEU A 85 2.61 3.74 -0.83
CA LEU A 85 1.38 3.10 -0.40
C LEU A 85 0.79 2.28 -1.53
N GLU A 86 0.43 1.04 -1.22
CA GLU A 86 -0.38 0.18 -2.08
C GLU A 86 -1.81 0.12 -1.53
N LEU A 87 -2.80 0.39 -2.38
CA LEU A 87 -4.21 0.17 -2.08
C LEU A 87 -4.72 -1.00 -2.93
N HIS A 88 -5.17 -2.03 -2.24
CA HIS A 88 -5.67 -3.26 -2.83
C HIS A 88 -7.11 -3.52 -2.40
N SER A 89 -7.77 -4.42 -3.13
CA SER A 89 -9.04 -4.99 -2.71
C SER A 89 -8.97 -6.51 -2.64
N TYR A 90 -9.61 -7.10 -1.65
CA TYR A 90 -9.59 -8.55 -1.45
C TYR A 90 -10.99 -9.16 -1.40
N ARG A 91 -11.01 -10.47 -1.65
CA ARG A 91 -12.19 -11.34 -1.48
C ARG A 91 -11.99 -12.40 -0.40
N ASP A 92 -10.74 -12.76 -0.08
CA ASP A 92 -10.39 -13.75 0.94
C ASP A 92 -9.80 -13.09 2.19
N PHE A 93 -10.68 -12.69 3.11
CA PHE A 93 -10.29 -12.09 4.40
C PHE A 93 -9.42 -13.03 5.23
N TYR A 94 -9.83 -14.29 5.36
CA TYR A 94 -9.19 -15.26 6.26
C TYR A 94 -7.80 -15.65 5.75
N GLY A 95 -7.59 -15.73 4.44
CA GLY A 95 -6.28 -15.96 3.86
C GLY A 95 -5.28 -14.84 4.09
N LEU A 96 -5.75 -13.58 4.19
CA LEU A 96 -4.90 -12.42 4.48
C LEU A 96 -4.59 -12.25 5.96
N THR A 97 -5.51 -12.63 6.85
CA THR A 97 -5.38 -12.48 8.31
C THR A 97 -4.93 -13.75 9.05
N ASP A 98 -4.72 -14.87 8.34
CA ASP A 98 -4.27 -16.14 8.94
C ASP A 98 -2.94 -15.96 9.69
N SER A 99 -2.92 -16.25 10.99
CA SER A 99 -1.71 -16.16 11.82
C SER A 99 -0.57 -17.07 11.34
N ARG A 100 -0.88 -18.13 10.58
CA ARG A 100 0.08 -19.04 9.95
C ARG A 100 0.48 -18.61 8.53
N ARG A 101 0.07 -17.42 8.06
CA ARG A 101 0.41 -16.92 6.72
C ARG A 101 1.92 -16.84 6.51
N ILE A 102 2.69 -16.55 7.56
CA ILE A 102 4.15 -16.55 7.47
C ILE A 102 4.70 -17.94 7.15
N ASP A 103 4.15 -19.00 7.74
CA ASP A 103 4.58 -20.38 7.48
C ASP A 103 4.06 -20.87 6.12
N LYS A 104 2.83 -20.48 5.75
CA LYS A 104 2.16 -20.93 4.53
C LYS A 104 2.61 -20.22 3.26
N LYS A 105 2.95 -18.92 3.37
CA LYS A 105 3.19 -18.01 2.24
C LYS A 105 4.54 -17.30 2.33
N GLY A 106 5.28 -17.46 3.43
CA GLY A 106 6.57 -16.79 3.63
C GLY A 106 6.44 -15.30 3.95
N VAL A 107 5.24 -14.80 4.24
CA VAL A 107 4.97 -13.38 4.54
C VAL A 107 3.98 -13.23 5.68
N PRO A 108 4.07 -12.16 6.49
CA PRO A 108 3.20 -12.01 7.65
C PRO A 108 1.72 -11.83 7.29
N ALA A 109 0.85 -12.11 8.27
CA ALA A 109 -0.56 -11.76 8.20
C ALA A 109 -0.76 -10.25 8.16
N TYR A 110 -1.82 -9.81 7.48
CA TYR A 110 -2.29 -8.44 7.63
C TYR A 110 -2.98 -8.26 8.98
N VAL A 111 -2.97 -7.02 9.47
CA VAL A 111 -3.62 -6.61 10.71
C VAL A 111 -4.92 -5.91 10.35
N GLU A 112 -6.06 -6.45 10.76
CA GLU A 112 -7.33 -5.73 10.68
C GLU A 112 -7.34 -4.54 11.64
N LEU A 113 -7.80 -3.38 11.16
CA LEU A 113 -8.06 -2.18 11.95
C LEU A 113 -9.51 -2.18 12.42
N GLU A 114 -10.41 -1.71 11.55
CA GLU A 114 -11.86 -1.64 11.73
C GLU A 114 -12.53 -1.78 10.36
N ASP A 115 -13.84 -2.07 10.33
CA ASP A 115 -14.63 -2.22 9.10
C ASP A 115 -13.98 -3.12 8.03
N ARG A 116 -13.20 -4.12 8.50
CA ARG A 116 -12.40 -5.04 7.67
C ARG A 116 -11.31 -4.39 6.82
N VAL A 117 -10.93 -3.15 7.08
CA VAL A 117 -9.74 -2.56 6.47
C VAL A 117 -8.52 -3.22 7.10
N LEU A 118 -7.63 -3.76 6.27
CA LEU A 118 -6.39 -4.37 6.75
C LEU A 118 -5.20 -3.48 6.42
N VAL A 119 -4.22 -3.48 7.32
CA VAL A 119 -2.92 -2.83 7.15
C VAL A 119 -1.81 -3.88 7.15
N GLY A 120 -0.82 -3.66 6.30
CA GLY A 120 0.36 -4.53 6.20
C GLY A 120 1.54 -3.83 5.56
N SER A 121 2.59 -4.58 5.33
CA SER A 121 3.72 -4.15 4.49
C SER A 121 3.49 -4.62 3.05
N ILE A 122 4.08 -3.90 2.10
CA ILE A 122 4.10 -4.28 0.69
C ILE A 122 4.86 -5.61 0.47
N SER A 123 4.82 -6.14 -0.75
CA SER A 123 5.60 -7.34 -1.11
C SER A 123 7.08 -7.20 -0.69
N PRO A 124 7.65 -8.20 0.00
CA PRO A 124 9.06 -8.18 0.39
C PRO A 124 10.01 -8.20 -0.82
N ILE A 125 9.56 -8.71 -1.96
CA ILE A 125 10.35 -8.67 -3.21
C ILE A 125 10.53 -7.21 -3.63
N LEU A 126 9.43 -6.45 -3.72
CA LEU A 126 9.47 -5.04 -4.08
C LEU A 126 10.21 -4.21 -3.01
N ARG A 127 9.92 -4.44 -1.72
CA ARG A 127 10.58 -3.71 -0.62
C ARG A 127 12.10 -3.85 -0.69
N ARG A 128 12.61 -5.08 -0.81
CA ARG A 128 14.05 -5.32 -0.88
C ARG A 128 14.69 -4.81 -2.17
N ARG A 129 13.93 -4.76 -3.27
CA ARG A 129 14.43 -4.33 -4.57
C ARG A 129 14.53 -2.81 -4.67
N CYS A 130 13.53 -2.08 -4.20
CA CYS A 130 13.35 -0.67 -4.52
C CYS A 130 13.48 0.30 -3.34
N PHE A 131 13.44 -0.21 -2.10
CA PHE A 131 13.34 0.64 -0.91
C PHE A 131 14.44 0.36 0.10
N SER A 132 14.92 1.41 0.74
CA SER A 132 15.80 1.32 1.90
C SER A 132 15.00 0.98 3.16
N VAL A 133 15.72 0.62 4.23
CA VAL A 133 15.11 0.39 5.55
C VAL A 133 14.45 1.64 6.15
N ARG A 134 14.80 2.84 5.65
CA ARG A 134 14.28 4.13 6.11
C ARG A 134 13.01 4.55 5.36
N ASP A 135 12.76 3.98 4.19
CA ASP A 135 11.59 4.32 3.40
C ASP A 135 10.32 3.68 3.98
N PHE A 136 9.27 4.49 4.08
CA PHE A 136 8.00 4.04 4.62
C PHE A 136 7.17 3.39 3.51
N CYS A 137 6.88 2.10 3.64
CA CYS A 137 6.00 1.40 2.72
C CYS A 137 4.87 0.72 3.50
N VAL A 138 3.64 0.98 3.10
CA VAL A 138 2.43 0.43 3.71
C VAL A 138 1.48 -0.08 2.64
N SER A 139 0.74 -1.14 2.96
CA SER A 139 -0.33 -1.66 2.13
C SER A 139 -1.63 -1.55 2.90
N PHE A 140 -2.67 -1.05 2.25
CA PHE A 140 -4.05 -1.11 2.70
C PHE A 140 -4.85 -2.07 1.83
N GLU A 141 -5.66 -2.88 2.47
CA GLU A 141 -6.51 -3.89 1.84
C GLU A 141 -7.95 -3.62 2.25
N ILE A 142 -8.85 -3.47 1.29
CA ILE A 142 -10.29 -3.32 1.54
C ILE A 142 -11.10 -4.48 0.95
N PRO A 143 -12.24 -4.86 1.53
CA PRO A 143 -13.18 -5.74 0.86
C PRO A 143 -13.56 -5.22 -0.53
N ALA A 144 -13.61 -6.09 -1.54
CA ALA A 144 -14.18 -5.77 -2.85
C ALA A 144 -15.69 -5.38 -2.74
N GLU A 145 -16.38 -5.90 -1.71
CA GLU A 145 -17.79 -5.63 -1.45
C GLU A 145 -17.99 -5.01 -0.05
N GLY A 146 -18.79 -3.95 0.04
CA GLY A 146 -19.13 -3.27 1.30
C GLY A 146 -18.68 -1.80 1.35
N GLY A 147 -19.56 -0.92 1.86
CA GLY A 147 -19.35 0.53 1.80
C GLY A 147 -18.55 1.15 2.96
N LYS A 148 -18.62 0.57 4.17
CA LYS A 148 -17.99 1.17 5.37
C LYS A 148 -16.46 1.20 5.29
N SER A 149 -15.86 0.12 4.78
CA SER A 149 -14.42 0.02 4.54
C SER A 149 -13.88 1.12 3.63
N ARG A 150 -14.66 1.54 2.62
CA ARG A 150 -14.25 2.61 1.68
C ARG A 150 -14.12 3.96 2.37
N LYS A 151 -15.00 4.25 3.35
CA LYS A 151 -14.93 5.49 4.14
C LYS A 151 -13.64 5.52 4.97
N LEU A 152 -13.39 4.46 5.76
CA LEU A 152 -12.18 4.37 6.57
C LEU A 152 -10.90 4.37 5.70
N ALA A 153 -10.92 3.67 4.56
CA ALA A 153 -9.80 3.70 3.63
C ALA A 153 -9.53 5.11 3.09
N LYS A 154 -10.57 5.89 2.75
CA LYS A 154 -10.40 7.29 2.34
C LYS A 154 -9.78 8.13 3.45
N GLU A 155 -10.25 7.99 4.69
CA GLU A 155 -9.70 8.69 5.86
C GLU A 155 -8.22 8.33 6.09
N LEU A 156 -7.84 7.06 5.95
CA LEU A 156 -6.45 6.62 6.05
C LEU A 156 -5.58 7.15 4.90
N LEU A 157 -6.10 7.17 3.67
CA LEU A 157 -5.40 7.73 2.51
C LEU A 157 -5.19 9.24 2.68
N ASP A 158 -6.21 9.98 3.13
CA ASP A 158 -6.15 11.42 3.40
C ASP A 158 -5.14 11.73 4.52
N PHE A 159 -5.12 10.93 5.58
CA PHE A 159 -4.12 11.07 6.62
C PHE A 159 -2.69 10.75 6.10
N THR A 160 -2.54 9.68 5.32
CA THR A 160 -1.24 9.24 4.82
C THR A 160 -0.66 10.21 3.81
N LYS A 161 -1.47 10.85 2.94
CA LYS A 161 -0.96 11.84 1.98
C LYS A 161 -0.36 13.06 2.68
N ASP A 162 -0.82 13.38 3.89
CA ASP A 162 -0.32 14.49 4.68
C ASP A 162 0.81 14.09 5.65
N CYS A 163 1.18 12.81 5.72
CA CYS A 163 2.32 12.36 6.52
C CYS A 163 3.63 12.89 5.94
N VAL A 164 4.46 13.53 6.76
CA VAL A 164 5.80 14.01 6.34
C VAL A 164 6.92 13.02 6.67
N SER A 165 6.61 11.94 7.40
CA SER A 165 7.57 10.91 7.82
C SER A 165 6.87 9.61 8.20
N ALA A 166 7.64 8.52 8.26
CA ALA A 166 7.19 7.22 8.79
C ALA A 166 6.72 7.33 10.24
N ALA A 167 7.44 8.11 11.07
CA ALA A 167 7.15 8.30 12.48
C ALA A 167 5.74 8.86 12.69
N ARG A 168 5.34 9.86 11.90
CA ARG A 168 3.99 10.44 11.99
C ARG A 168 2.89 9.42 11.73
N PHE A 169 3.10 8.50 10.77
CA PHE A 169 2.15 7.43 10.52
C PHE A 169 2.12 6.43 11.69
N VAL A 170 3.28 6.05 12.20
CA VAL A 170 3.40 5.15 13.36
C VAL A 170 2.70 5.75 14.60
N ASP A 171 2.90 7.03 14.89
CA ASP A 171 2.28 7.73 16.02
C ASP A 171 0.75 7.72 15.89
N PHE A 172 0.23 7.96 14.70
CA PHE A 172 -1.20 7.84 14.42
C PHE A 172 -1.72 6.42 14.68
N MET A 173 -1.02 5.40 14.17
CA MET A 173 -1.42 4.01 14.37
C MET A 173 -1.42 3.63 15.85
N LEU A 174 -0.40 4.04 16.61
CA LEU A 174 -0.30 3.74 18.04
C LEU A 174 -1.30 4.54 18.88
N SER A 175 -1.75 5.70 18.41
CA SER A 175 -2.75 6.51 19.08
C SER A 175 -4.18 6.01 18.83
N GLN A 176 -4.52 5.72 17.58
CA GLN A 176 -5.89 5.35 17.18
C GLN A 176 -6.14 3.84 17.32
N TYR A 177 -5.12 3.03 17.06
CA TYR A 177 -5.20 1.57 17.04
C TYR A 177 -4.04 0.94 17.84
N PRO A 178 -3.92 1.20 19.15
CA PRO A 178 -2.73 0.85 19.93
C PRO A 178 -2.34 -0.64 19.82
N GLU A 179 -3.31 -1.55 19.96
CA GLU A 179 -3.05 -2.99 19.88
C GLU A 179 -2.65 -3.43 18.47
N GLN A 180 -3.39 -2.98 17.46
CA GLN A 180 -3.14 -3.28 16.05
C GLN A 180 -1.80 -2.68 15.58
N GLY A 181 -1.53 -1.44 15.96
CA GLY A 181 -0.31 -0.70 15.64
C GLY A 181 0.92 -1.39 16.23
N MET A 182 0.89 -1.75 17.51
CA MET A 182 1.96 -2.53 18.14
C MET A 182 2.16 -3.86 17.42
N ARG A 183 1.08 -4.60 17.15
CA ARG A 183 1.14 -5.89 16.43
C ARG A 183 1.77 -5.76 15.04
N ALA A 184 1.40 -4.73 14.27
CA ALA A 184 1.95 -4.48 12.95
C ALA A 184 3.45 -4.15 13.01
N ILE A 185 3.88 -3.32 13.96
CA ILE A 185 5.28 -2.93 14.16
C ILE A 185 6.13 -4.13 14.57
N GLU A 186 5.69 -4.91 15.57
CA GLU A 186 6.40 -6.09 16.03
C GLU A 186 6.54 -7.15 14.94
N THR A 187 5.47 -7.37 14.19
CA THR A 187 5.45 -8.29 13.06
C THR A 187 6.45 -7.86 11.98
N TYR A 188 6.46 -6.56 11.64
CA TYR A 188 7.41 -6.00 10.68
C TYR A 188 8.86 -6.17 11.15
N LYS A 189 9.17 -5.79 12.38
CA LYS A 189 10.50 -5.91 12.99
C LYS A 189 10.98 -7.36 12.99
N ARG A 190 10.13 -8.29 13.44
CA ARG A 190 10.44 -9.73 13.46
C ARG A 190 10.72 -10.28 12.07
N PHE A 191 9.92 -9.89 11.08
CA PHE A 191 10.06 -10.40 9.71
C PHE A 191 11.34 -9.88 9.02
N TYR A 192 11.66 -8.60 9.20
CA TYR A 192 12.87 -7.99 8.61
C TYR A 192 14.13 -8.09 9.48
N ARG A 193 14.02 -8.63 10.70
CA ARG A 193 15.11 -8.81 11.68
C ARG A 193 15.81 -7.50 12.04
N ILE A 194 15.01 -6.48 12.38
CA ILE A 194 15.46 -5.15 12.82
C ILE A 194 14.93 -4.80 14.21
#